data_AF-A0AAU6A7K3-F1
#
_entry.id   AF-A0AAU6A7K3-F1
#
_cell.length_a   1.000
_cell.length_b   1.000
_cell.length_c   1.000
_cell.angle_alpha   90.00
_cell.angle_beta   90.00
_cell.angle_gamma   90.00
#
_symmetry.space_group_name_H-M   'P 1'
#
loop_
_entity.id
_entity.type
_entity.pdbx_description
1 polymer ?
#
loop_
_entity_poly.entity_id
_entity_poly.type
_entity_poly.pdbx_seq_one_letter_code
_entity_poly.pdbx_strand_id
1 'polypeptide(L)'
;MSTRGLLTGTFLTGTLIAATIAAPAAIAAPAPADPAAKAPAAAVPGAAAPVPVTSITCDGDTYKCTAKLQYGDGRWVATWNVSVVHQ
;
A
#
# COMPACT_ATOMS: atom_id res chain seq x y z
N MET A 1 11.50 60.15 -18.42
CA MET A 1 12.90 60.33 -17.99
C MET A 1 13.71 59.16 -18.55
N SER A 2 14.73 59.40 -19.37
CA SER A 2 16.15 59.46 -18.92
C SER A 2 16.56 58.13 -18.25
N THR A 3 17.67 57.47 -18.51
CA THR A 3 18.83 57.63 -19.36
C THR A 3 19.59 56.30 -19.25
N ARG A 4 20.39 56.03 -20.27
CA ARG A 4 21.39 54.97 -20.38
C ARG A 4 22.12 54.63 -19.06
N GLY A 5 22.27 53.34 -18.81
CA GLY A 5 23.29 52.79 -17.91
C GLY A 5 23.81 51.48 -18.49
N LEU A 6 24.90 51.54 -19.26
CA LEU A 6 25.81 50.41 -19.40
C LEU A 6 26.43 50.13 -18.02
N LEU A 7 26.64 48.85 -17.69
CA LEU A 7 27.82 48.28 -17.01
C LEU A 7 27.47 46.82 -16.66
N THR A 8 27.94 45.84 -17.42
CA THR A 8 29.21 45.12 -17.18
C THR A 8 29.18 44.32 -15.88
N GLY A 9 29.27 42.99 -16.02
CA GLY A 9 29.47 42.05 -14.91
C GLY A 9 28.23 41.17 -14.70
N THR A 10 28.32 39.86 -14.56
CA THR A 10 29.46 39.00 -14.27
C THR A 10 29.04 37.59 -14.64
N PHE A 11 29.97 36.85 -15.22
CA PHE A 11 29.89 35.45 -15.60
C PHE A 11 29.03 34.61 -14.64
N LEU A 12 27.86 34.17 -15.10
CA LEU A 12 27.12 33.09 -14.47
C LEU A 12 27.97 31.82 -14.61
N THR A 13 28.73 31.56 -13.56
CA THR A 13 29.36 30.28 -13.26
C THR A 13 28.33 29.17 -13.46
N GLY A 14 28.54 28.40 -14.52
CA GLY A 14 27.80 27.18 -14.79
C GLY A 14 28.01 26.19 -13.65
N THR A 15 26.99 26.02 -12.83
CA THR A 15 26.88 24.87 -11.94
C THR A 15 26.46 23.70 -12.81
N LEU A 16 27.44 22.86 -13.15
CA LEU A 16 27.24 21.55 -13.74
C LEU A 16 26.22 20.79 -12.86
N ILE A 17 24.99 20.60 -13.36
CA ILE A 17 24.02 19.72 -12.72
C ILE A 17 24.57 18.30 -12.93
N ALA A 18 25.09 17.71 -11.86
CA ALA A 18 25.48 16.31 -11.85
C ALA A 18 24.24 15.44 -12.08
N ALA A 19 24.12 14.88 -13.29
CA ALA A 19 23.13 13.87 -13.61
C ALA A 19 23.45 12.60 -12.82
N THR A 20 22.68 12.34 -11.77
CA THR A 20 22.67 11.05 -11.07
C THR A 20 21.94 10.01 -11.91
N ILE A 21 22.69 9.30 -12.76
CA ILE A 21 22.21 8.07 -13.40
C ILE A 21 22.21 6.94 -12.38
N ALA A 22 21.07 6.73 -11.71
CA ALA A 22 20.80 5.52 -10.95
C ALA A 22 20.61 4.35 -11.92
N ALA A 23 21.59 3.46 -12.01
CA ALA A 23 21.48 2.20 -12.74
C ALA A 23 20.45 1.25 -12.06
N PRO A 24 19.69 0.45 -12.82
CA PRO A 24 18.61 -0.36 -12.29
C PRO A 24 19.13 -1.56 -11.50
N ALA A 25 18.55 -1.79 -10.33
CA ALA A 25 18.70 -3.03 -9.59
C ALA A 25 18.22 -4.20 -10.47
N ALA A 26 19.06 -5.22 -10.60
CA ALA A 26 18.72 -6.47 -11.26
C ALA A 26 17.44 -7.05 -10.62
N ILE A 27 16.38 -7.16 -11.41
CA ILE A 27 15.18 -7.92 -11.08
C ILE A 27 15.55 -9.39 -10.94
N ALA A 28 15.74 -9.84 -9.70
CA ALA A 28 15.74 -11.25 -9.37
C ALA A 28 14.36 -11.83 -9.77
N ALA A 29 14.35 -12.82 -10.66
CA ALA A 29 13.14 -13.53 -11.02
C ALA A 29 12.50 -14.13 -9.76
N PRO A 30 11.18 -13.96 -9.53
CA PRO A 30 10.51 -14.62 -8.42
C PRO A 30 10.48 -16.13 -8.67
N ALA A 31 11.08 -16.89 -7.77
CA ALA A 31 10.90 -18.34 -7.68
C ALA A 31 9.39 -18.66 -7.50
N PRO A 32 8.90 -19.82 -7.97
CA PRO A 32 7.50 -20.20 -7.78
C PRO A 32 7.19 -20.27 -6.28
N ALA A 33 6.21 -19.49 -5.84
CA ALA A 33 5.72 -19.50 -4.47
C ALA A 33 4.89 -20.78 -4.24
N ASP A 34 5.36 -21.65 -3.35
CA ASP A 34 4.53 -22.67 -2.71
C ASP A 34 3.38 -22.00 -1.92
N PRO A 35 2.10 -22.37 -2.11
CA PRO A 35 0.97 -21.65 -1.53
C PRO A 35 0.69 -21.90 -0.04
N ALA A 36 1.64 -22.43 0.74
CA ALA A 36 1.33 -22.99 2.07
C ALA A 36 2.15 -22.49 3.26
N ALA A 37 3.06 -21.52 3.10
CA ALA A 37 3.84 -21.01 4.24
C ALA A 37 3.60 -19.51 4.46
N LYS A 38 2.52 -19.16 5.18
CA LYS A 38 2.40 -17.82 5.77
C LYS A 38 3.44 -17.70 6.88
N ALA A 39 4.53 -16.99 6.61
CA ALA A 39 5.54 -16.65 7.60
C ALA A 39 4.86 -16.07 8.86
N PRO A 40 5.28 -16.44 10.09
CA PRO A 40 4.74 -15.83 11.28
C PRO A 40 5.20 -14.37 11.30
N ALA A 41 4.27 -13.45 11.06
CA ALA A 41 4.49 -12.03 11.32
C ALA A 41 4.90 -11.90 12.80
N ALA A 42 6.02 -11.24 13.06
CA ALA A 42 6.47 -10.94 14.41
C ALA A 42 5.30 -10.34 15.21
N ALA A 43 4.92 -10.99 16.30
CA ALA A 43 3.78 -10.58 17.10
C ALA A 43 4.08 -9.22 17.76
N VAL A 44 3.51 -8.15 17.22
CA VAL A 44 3.48 -6.84 17.88
C VAL A 44 2.56 -6.99 19.09
N PRO A 45 3.01 -6.73 20.34
CA PRO A 45 2.14 -6.80 21.51
C PRO A 45 0.95 -5.87 21.34
N GLY A 46 -0.27 -6.40 21.42
CA GLY A 46 -1.51 -5.66 21.16
C GLY A 46 -2.04 -5.74 19.73
N ALA A 47 -1.36 -6.45 18.82
CA ALA A 47 -1.93 -6.75 17.50
C ALA A 47 -3.04 -7.80 17.62
N ALA A 48 -4.18 -7.53 16.97
CA ALA A 48 -5.24 -8.51 16.83
C ALA A 48 -4.69 -9.77 16.12
N ALA A 49 -4.79 -10.92 16.79
CA ALA A 49 -4.37 -12.18 16.21
C ALA A 49 -5.34 -12.61 15.10
N PRO A 50 -4.86 -13.16 13.97
CA PRO A 50 -5.74 -13.74 12.96
C PRO A 50 -6.54 -14.90 13.55
N VAL A 51 -7.86 -14.85 13.41
CA VAL A 51 -8.78 -15.92 13.84
C VAL A 51 -9.49 -16.50 12.63
N PRO A 52 -9.78 -17.81 12.59
CA PRO A 52 -10.51 -18.43 11.49
C PRO A 52 -11.93 -17.86 11.34
N VAL A 53 -12.44 -17.86 10.11
CA VAL A 53 -13.83 -17.52 9.77
C VAL A 53 -14.63 -18.82 9.59
N THR A 54 -15.84 -18.91 10.16
CA THR A 54 -16.73 -20.09 9.98
C THR A 54 -17.70 -19.94 8.82
N SER A 55 -18.17 -18.72 8.57
CA SER A 55 -19.15 -18.43 7.54
C SER A 55 -19.03 -16.98 7.09
N ILE A 56 -19.29 -16.74 5.80
CA ILE A 56 -19.39 -15.40 5.20
C ILE A 56 -20.75 -15.28 4.53
N THR A 57 -21.44 -14.17 4.79
CA THR A 57 -22.72 -13.83 4.14
C THR A 57 -22.68 -12.39 3.68
N CYS A 58 -23.15 -12.14 2.46
CA CYS A 58 -23.23 -10.81 1.88
C CYS A 58 -24.69 -10.45 1.64
N ASP A 59 -25.04 -9.23 1.99
CA ASP A 59 -26.37 -8.68 1.85
C ASP A 59 -26.37 -7.64 0.71
N GLY A 60 -27.18 -7.91 -0.32
CA GLY A 60 -27.33 -7.06 -1.49
C GLY A 60 -28.15 -5.79 -1.23
N ASP A 61 -28.94 -5.77 -0.16
CA ASP A 61 -29.72 -4.59 0.23
C ASP A 61 -28.84 -3.57 0.96
N THR A 62 -27.99 -4.05 1.87
CA THR A 62 -27.12 -3.17 2.69
C THR A 62 -25.71 -2.99 2.14
N TYR A 63 -25.35 -3.69 1.06
CA TYR A 63 -24.02 -3.65 0.44
C TYR A 63 -22.89 -3.98 1.42
N LYS A 64 -23.14 -4.95 2.30
CA LYS A 64 -22.19 -5.38 3.33
C LYS A 64 -22.00 -6.89 3.32
N CYS A 65 -20.77 -7.32 3.58
CA CYS A 65 -20.49 -8.70 3.94
C CYS A 65 -20.14 -8.79 5.42
N THR A 66 -20.59 -9.87 6.05
CA THR A 66 -20.31 -10.19 7.45
C THR A 66 -19.67 -11.58 7.54
N ALA A 67 -18.54 -11.66 8.23
CA ALA A 67 -17.84 -12.89 8.55
C ALA A 67 -18.00 -13.23 10.02
N LYS A 68 -18.43 -14.45 10.33
CA LYS A 68 -18.45 -14.98 11.71
C LYS A 68 -17.08 -15.53 12.07
N LEU A 69 -16.54 -15.10 13.21
CA LEU A 69 -15.18 -15.45 13.64
C LEU A 69 -15.21 -16.57 14.68
N GLN A 70 -14.27 -17.52 14.58
CA GLN A 70 -14.02 -18.54 15.61
C GLN A 70 -13.22 -17.94 16.75
N TYR A 71 -13.86 -17.08 17.53
CA TYR A 71 -13.22 -16.38 18.63
C TYR A 71 -14.17 -16.14 19.80
N GLY A 72 -13.64 -16.22 21.02
CA GLY A 72 -14.36 -15.92 22.26
C GLY A 72 -15.63 -16.74 22.45
N ASP A 73 -16.76 -16.04 22.57
CA ASP A 73 -18.10 -16.62 22.77
C ASP A 73 -18.81 -17.02 21.45
N GLY A 74 -18.10 -16.98 20.32
CA GLY A 74 -18.63 -17.35 19.00
C GLY A 74 -19.58 -16.31 18.39
N ARG A 75 -19.70 -15.13 19.00
CA ARG A 75 -20.56 -14.03 18.51
C ARG A 75 -19.79 -12.93 17.80
N TRP A 76 -18.47 -13.06 17.74
CA TRP A 76 -17.60 -12.10 17.07
C TRP A 76 -17.82 -12.10 15.57
N VAL A 77 -17.97 -10.91 15.01
CA VAL A 77 -18.18 -10.69 13.58
C VAL A 77 -17.25 -9.61 13.06
N ALA A 78 -16.81 -9.78 11.82
CA ALA A 78 -16.18 -8.72 11.04
C ALA A 78 -17.12 -8.31 9.91
N THR A 79 -17.33 -7.01 9.71
CA THR A 79 -18.22 -6.48 8.68
C THR A 79 -17.50 -5.44 7.85
N TRP A 80 -17.72 -5.46 6.53
CA TRP A 80 -17.16 -4.49 5.59
C TRP A 80 -18.13 -4.20 4.44
N ASN A 81 -17.94 -3.05 3.79
CA ASN A 81 -18.73 -2.65 2.63
C ASN A 81 -18.23 -3.38 1.36
N VAL A 82 -19.15 -3.71 0.45
CA VAL A 82 -18.87 -4.35 -0.84
C VAL A 82 -19.77 -3.78 -1.93
N SER A 83 -19.40 -4.00 -3.20
CA SER A 83 -20.31 -3.83 -4.32
C SER A 83 -20.93 -5.17 -4.68
N VAL A 84 -22.25 -5.21 -4.87
CA VAL A 84 -22.99 -6.42 -5.27
C VAL A 84 -23.57 -6.17 -6.65
N VAL A 85 -23.20 -7.01 -7.62
CA VAL A 85 -23.58 -6.89 -9.04
C VAL A 85 -23.94 -8.26 -9.61
N HIS A 86 -24.86 -8.30 -10.58
CA HIS A 86 -25.15 -9.50 -11.36
C HIS A 86 -24.14 -9.63 -12.51
N GLN A 87 -23.71 -10.86 -12.80
CA GLN A 87 -22.81 -11.20 -13.92
C GLN A 87 -23.59 -11.56 -15.19
#